data_AF-A0A0F9SNI1-F1
#
_entry.id   AF-A0A0F9SNI1-F1
#
_cell.length_a   1.000
_cell.length_b   1.000
_cell.length_c   1.000
_cell.angle_alpha   90.00
_cell.angle_beta   90.00
_cell.angle_gamma   90.00
#
_symmetry.space_group_name_H-M   'P 1'
#
loop_
_entity.id
_entity.type
_entity.pdbx_description
1 polymer ?
#
loop_
_entity_poly.entity_id
_entity_poly.type
_entity_poly.pdbx_seq_one_letter_code
_entity_poly.pdbx_strand_id
1 'polypeptide(L)'
;MSDARVVREVSSVSRGTSDGDLMALRGTRDGAVFTADWYLAAALEGRAFGVNTGTGTSPDTMTTTTLTVAKPDLAITVPAGTTIIPVLIEYSIEDTDGAGVLDVLAMASSATTQVLSGGDSLTIHNMRTDKPNSSNCSAAAVLASSGVTPYTGNFIEFFRGYAGDVTDQHNSSTAQTVATASRFSWTAANTMVPPILTGVSQLCVYCTGPGALTGWITAIWVEFPSSSIV
;
A
#
# COMPACT_ATOMS: atom_id res chain seq x y z
N MET A 1 -43.54 -15.61 3.34
CA MET A 1 -42.96 -14.56 2.48
C MET A 1 -42.04 -13.73 3.35
N SER A 2 -40.74 -13.73 3.05
CA SER A 2 -39.78 -12.81 3.67
C SER A 2 -39.78 -11.50 2.88
N ASP A 3 -40.08 -10.39 3.56
CA ASP A 3 -40.01 -9.03 3.01
C ASP A 3 -38.60 -8.48 3.27
N ALA A 4 -37.88 -8.10 2.22
CA ALA A 4 -36.54 -7.53 2.30
C ALA A 4 -36.62 -6.05 1.91
N ARG A 5 -36.48 -5.16 2.88
CA ARG A 5 -36.52 -3.70 2.68
C ARG A 5 -35.13 -3.08 2.85
N VAL A 6 -34.73 -2.25 1.90
CA VAL A 6 -33.54 -1.40 1.98
C VAL A 6 -33.86 -0.20 2.86
N VAL A 7 -33.17 -0.06 3.99
CA VAL A 7 -33.38 1.06 4.92
C VAL A 7 -32.34 2.15 4.66
N ARG A 8 -32.78 3.41 4.58
CA ARG A 8 -31.98 4.53 4.08
C ARG A 8 -31.02 5.17 5.10
N GLU A 9 -31.04 4.79 6.37
CA GLU A 9 -30.25 5.46 7.40
C GLU A 9 -29.68 4.46 8.40
N VAL A 10 -28.40 4.11 8.26
CA VAL A 10 -27.62 3.50 9.34
C VAL A 10 -26.23 4.15 9.37
N SER A 11 -25.88 4.74 10.51
CA SER A 11 -24.52 5.17 10.83
C SER A 11 -23.55 3.99 10.75
N SER A 12 -22.27 4.26 10.45
CA SER A 12 -21.23 3.23 10.29
C SER A 12 -21.28 2.16 11.37
N VAL A 13 -21.13 0.90 10.97
CA VAL A 13 -21.17 -0.24 11.89
C VAL A 13 -19.94 -0.25 12.80
N SER A 14 -20.13 -0.44 14.10
CA SER A 14 -19.05 -0.78 15.03
C SER A 14 -18.71 -2.26 14.88
N ARG A 15 -17.60 -2.57 14.21
CA ARG A 15 -17.10 -3.95 14.07
C ARG A 15 -16.56 -4.46 15.42
N GLY A 16 -16.91 -5.69 15.81
CA GLY A 16 -16.51 -6.34 17.07
C GLY A 16 -17.55 -6.31 18.21
N THR A 17 -18.65 -5.56 18.08
CA THR A 17 -19.79 -5.60 19.03
C THR A 17 -21.12 -5.96 18.39
N SER A 18 -21.20 -5.97 17.06
CA SER A 18 -22.43 -6.22 16.28
C SER A 18 -22.36 -7.50 15.46
N ASP A 19 -21.49 -8.44 15.85
CA ASP A 19 -21.39 -9.75 15.20
C ASP A 19 -22.67 -10.56 15.51
N GLY A 20 -23.51 -10.77 14.49
CA GLY A 20 -24.82 -11.41 14.63
C GLY A 20 -26.02 -10.46 14.55
N ASP A 21 -25.80 -9.14 14.52
CA ASP A 21 -26.86 -8.17 14.32
C ASP A 21 -27.37 -8.18 12.87
N LEU A 22 -28.68 -8.05 12.69
CA LEU A 22 -29.28 -7.86 11.38
C LEU A 22 -28.83 -6.53 10.79
N MET A 23 -28.10 -6.59 9.66
CA MET A 23 -27.64 -5.40 8.97
C MET A 23 -28.60 -5.00 7.86
N ALA A 24 -28.89 -3.70 7.78
CA ALA A 24 -29.64 -3.17 6.67
C ALA A 24 -28.81 -3.30 5.38
N LEU A 25 -29.38 -3.99 4.40
CA LEU A 25 -28.87 -4.01 3.04
C LEU A 25 -28.88 -2.58 2.50
N ARG A 26 -27.75 -2.12 1.95
CA ARG A 26 -27.68 -0.81 1.30
C ARG A 26 -28.06 -0.94 -0.17
N GLY A 27 -28.73 0.09 -0.67
CA GLY A 27 -29.06 0.24 -2.07
C GLY A 27 -28.68 1.62 -2.57
N THR A 28 -28.62 1.76 -3.89
CA THR A 28 -28.49 3.05 -4.57
C THR A 28 -29.77 3.88 -4.38
N ARG A 29 -29.70 5.17 -4.71
CA ARG A 29 -30.82 6.11 -4.47
C ARG A 29 -32.10 5.75 -5.27
N ASP A 30 -31.97 5.02 -6.35
CA ASP A 30 -33.05 4.46 -7.17
C ASP A 30 -33.56 3.09 -6.65
N GLY A 31 -33.02 2.60 -5.55
CA GLY A 31 -33.47 1.38 -4.89
C GLY A 31 -32.80 0.10 -5.39
N ALA A 32 -31.81 0.20 -6.29
CA ALA A 32 -31.05 -0.98 -6.71
C ALA A 32 -30.17 -1.49 -5.57
N VAL A 33 -30.24 -2.79 -5.32
CA VAL A 33 -29.34 -3.45 -4.37
C VAL A 33 -27.96 -3.53 -5.00
N PHE A 34 -26.93 -3.14 -4.26
CA PHE A 34 -25.56 -3.41 -4.66
C PHE A 34 -24.78 -4.03 -3.50
N THR A 35 -23.94 -5.01 -3.83
CA THR A 35 -22.92 -5.54 -2.94
C THR A 35 -21.61 -4.87 -3.29
N ALA A 36 -21.01 -4.14 -2.34
CA ALA A 36 -19.66 -3.62 -2.52
C ALA A 36 -18.64 -4.71 -2.20
N ASP A 37 -17.55 -4.73 -2.97
CA ASP A 37 -16.37 -5.51 -2.59
C ASP A 37 -15.78 -4.98 -1.27
N TRP A 38 -15.10 -5.82 -0.51
CA TRP A 38 -14.73 -5.50 0.88
C TRP A 38 -13.82 -4.27 1.00
N TYR A 39 -12.92 -4.05 0.04
CA TYR A 39 -12.04 -2.86 0.02
C TYR A 39 -12.81 -1.59 -0.37
N LEU A 40 -13.81 -1.67 -1.26
CA LEU A 40 -14.68 -0.54 -1.59
C LEU A 40 -15.58 -0.20 -0.40
N ALA A 41 -16.11 -1.20 0.30
CA ALA A 41 -16.87 -1.00 1.53
C ALA A 41 -16.02 -0.29 2.60
N ALA A 42 -14.78 -0.74 2.80
CA ALA A 42 -13.84 -0.10 3.72
C ALA A 42 -13.50 1.35 3.30
N ALA A 43 -13.33 1.61 2.01
CA ALA A 43 -13.13 2.97 1.50
C ALA A 43 -14.35 3.86 1.78
N LEU A 44 -15.57 3.36 1.56
CA LEU A 44 -16.81 4.07 1.89
C LEU A 44 -16.96 4.33 3.40
N GLU A 45 -16.44 3.45 4.25
CA GLU A 45 -16.37 3.66 5.71
C GLU A 45 -15.26 4.65 6.11
N GLY A 46 -14.42 5.08 5.18
CA GLY A 46 -13.26 5.94 5.44
C GLY A 46 -12.15 5.22 6.18
N ARG A 47 -11.97 3.94 5.88
CA ARG A 47 -10.92 3.06 6.43
C ARG A 47 -9.86 2.69 5.40
N ALA A 48 -9.95 3.25 4.19
CA ALA A 48 -8.89 3.14 3.19
C ALA A 48 -7.96 4.36 3.30
N PHE A 49 -6.66 4.09 3.32
CA PHE A 49 -5.62 5.08 3.47
C PHE A 49 -4.57 4.90 2.38
N GLY A 50 -3.96 6.00 1.97
CA GLY A 50 -2.94 6.02 0.94
C GLY A 50 -1.78 6.93 1.32
N VAL A 51 -0.60 6.60 0.81
CA VAL A 51 0.61 7.40 0.91
C VAL A 51 1.36 7.36 -0.40
N ASN A 52 2.00 8.48 -0.75
CA ASN A 52 2.89 8.57 -1.90
C ASN A 52 4.26 9.05 -1.41
N THR A 53 5.32 8.48 -1.98
CA THR A 53 6.68 9.02 -1.89
C THR A 53 6.87 10.09 -2.97
N GLY A 54 7.77 11.04 -2.75
CA GLY A 54 7.96 12.20 -3.62
C GLY A 54 6.75 13.14 -3.68
N THR A 55 6.84 14.12 -4.58
CA THR A 55 5.75 15.07 -4.88
C THR A 55 5.56 15.22 -6.38
N GLY A 56 4.53 15.96 -6.81
CA GLY A 56 4.15 16.07 -8.23
C GLY A 56 5.23 16.60 -9.18
N THR A 57 6.28 17.24 -8.68
CA THR A 57 7.41 17.76 -9.49
C THR A 57 8.77 17.30 -8.99
N SER A 58 8.80 16.44 -7.98
CA SER A 58 10.05 16.04 -7.32
C SER A 58 9.96 14.56 -6.97
N PRO A 59 10.49 13.67 -7.83
CA PRO A 59 10.60 12.26 -7.50
C PRO A 59 11.56 12.07 -6.33
N ASP A 60 11.41 10.94 -5.63
CA ASP A 60 12.39 10.53 -4.64
C ASP A 60 13.53 9.77 -5.33
N THR A 61 14.75 9.92 -4.78
CA THR A 61 15.91 9.11 -5.19
C THR A 61 15.93 7.83 -4.38
N MET A 62 15.74 6.70 -5.06
CA MET A 62 15.64 5.37 -4.48
C MET A 62 17.02 4.75 -4.20
N THR A 63 17.02 3.64 -3.45
CA THR A 63 18.22 2.92 -3.06
C THR A 63 18.99 2.38 -4.28
N THR A 64 20.26 2.75 -4.40
CA THR A 64 21.09 2.45 -5.58
C THR A 64 21.78 1.07 -5.50
N THR A 65 21.96 0.42 -6.64
CA THR A 65 22.93 -0.68 -6.93
C THR A 65 22.71 -2.02 -6.20
N THR A 66 22.34 -2.04 -4.93
CA THR A 66 22.12 -3.29 -4.18
C THR A 66 21.05 -3.12 -3.12
N LEU A 67 20.13 -4.09 -3.05
CA LEU A 67 19.13 -4.19 -2.00
C LEU A 67 19.77 -4.15 -0.62
N THR A 68 19.60 -3.01 0.04
CA THR A 68 19.93 -2.87 1.45
C THR A 68 18.66 -3.08 2.25
N VAL A 69 18.50 -4.31 2.75
CA VAL A 69 17.32 -4.78 3.50
C VAL A 69 16.81 -3.82 4.58
N ALA A 70 17.73 -3.11 5.24
CA ALA A 70 17.35 -2.25 6.35
C ALA A 70 16.89 -0.84 5.90
N LYS A 71 16.97 -0.56 4.60
CA LYS A 71 16.73 0.73 3.95
C LYS A 71 15.62 0.61 2.89
N PRO A 72 14.37 0.38 3.28
CA PRO A 72 13.25 0.42 2.35
C PRO A 72 13.05 1.83 1.79
N ASP A 73 12.61 1.88 0.54
CA ASP A 73 12.26 3.13 -0.14
C ASP A 73 10.87 3.63 0.27
N LEU A 74 10.00 2.72 0.73
CA LEU A 74 8.80 3.04 1.49
C LEU A 74 8.63 2.02 2.63
N ALA A 75 8.45 2.50 3.86
CA ALA A 75 8.08 1.68 5.00
C ALA A 75 6.82 2.20 5.66
N ILE A 76 5.88 1.28 5.93
CA ILE A 76 4.66 1.52 6.69
C ILE A 76 4.72 0.62 7.93
N THR A 77 4.65 1.23 9.10
CA THR A 77 4.65 0.54 10.40
C THR A 77 3.25 0.49 10.96
N VAL A 78 2.81 -0.70 11.32
CA VAL A 78 1.51 -0.99 11.90
C VAL A 78 1.69 -1.11 13.42
N PRO A 79 0.98 -0.30 14.23
CA PRO A 79 1.09 -0.40 15.68
C PRO A 79 0.24 -1.56 16.24
N ALA A 80 0.43 -1.85 17.53
CA ALA A 80 -0.42 -2.78 18.25
C ALA A 80 -1.91 -2.35 18.19
N GLY A 81 -2.82 -3.32 18.09
CA GLY A 81 -4.27 -3.09 18.02
C GLY A 81 -4.78 -2.66 16.64
N THR A 82 -3.89 -2.51 15.66
CA THR A 82 -4.23 -2.17 14.27
C THR A 82 -3.93 -3.36 13.36
N THR A 83 -4.81 -3.61 12.39
CA THR A 83 -4.58 -4.56 11.30
C THR A 83 -4.76 -3.83 9.98
N ILE A 84 -3.81 -4.04 9.06
CA ILE A 84 -3.91 -3.53 7.69
C ILE A 84 -3.94 -4.65 6.66
N ILE A 85 -4.61 -4.37 5.54
CA ILE A 85 -4.57 -5.20 4.33
C ILE A 85 -4.14 -4.29 3.18
N PRO A 86 -2.97 -4.50 2.56
CA PRO A 86 -2.56 -3.75 1.39
C PRO A 86 -3.54 -3.98 0.23
N VAL A 87 -3.91 -2.92 -0.48
CA VAL A 87 -4.85 -2.94 -1.61
C VAL A 87 -4.15 -2.63 -2.93
N LEU A 88 -3.25 -1.65 -2.93
CA LEU A 88 -2.44 -1.25 -4.08
C LEU A 88 -1.02 -0.97 -3.60
N ILE A 89 -0.04 -1.49 -4.33
CA ILE A 89 1.34 -1.01 -4.28
C ILE A 89 1.72 -0.72 -5.71
N GLU A 90 2.10 0.50 -5.97
CA GLU A 90 2.49 0.96 -7.29
C GLU A 90 3.82 1.67 -7.21
N TYR A 91 4.67 1.39 -8.17
CA TYR A 91 5.91 2.06 -8.38
C TYR A 91 5.94 2.62 -9.81
N SER A 92 6.29 3.89 -9.93
CA SER A 92 6.45 4.60 -11.20
C SER A 92 7.87 5.16 -11.28
N ILE A 93 8.61 4.72 -12.29
CA ILE A 93 9.98 5.17 -12.59
C ILE A 93 9.90 6.44 -13.42
N GLU A 94 10.63 7.46 -12.99
CA GLU A 94 10.88 8.65 -13.80
C GLU A 94 12.14 8.47 -14.65
N ASP A 95 13.25 8.10 -14.01
CA ASP A 95 14.55 8.01 -14.66
C ASP A 95 15.46 6.95 -14.01
N THR A 96 16.33 6.36 -14.81
CA THR A 96 17.34 5.36 -14.43
C THR A 96 18.70 5.75 -15.01
N ASP A 97 19.70 5.97 -14.15
CA ASP A 97 21.06 6.25 -14.59
C ASP A 97 21.89 4.96 -14.73
N GLY A 98 21.75 4.30 -15.88
CA GLY A 98 22.62 3.18 -16.28
C GLY A 98 21.90 1.91 -16.71
N ALA A 99 22.65 0.98 -17.31
CA ALA A 99 22.14 -0.32 -17.73
C ALA A 99 22.36 -1.36 -16.63
N GLY A 100 21.33 -2.14 -16.31
CA GLY A 100 21.39 -3.16 -15.26
C GLY A 100 20.03 -3.65 -14.79
N VAL A 101 20.05 -4.48 -13.74
CA VAL A 101 18.85 -5.12 -13.21
C VAL A 101 18.08 -4.14 -12.33
N LEU A 102 16.78 -4.05 -12.59
CA LEU A 102 15.82 -3.38 -11.73
C LEU A 102 15.04 -4.44 -10.93
N ASP A 103 15.06 -4.29 -9.61
CA ASP A 103 14.24 -5.07 -8.69
C ASP A 103 13.26 -4.14 -7.97
N VAL A 104 11.97 -4.46 -8.04
CA VAL A 104 10.92 -3.84 -7.23
C VAL A 104 10.31 -4.95 -6.39
N LEU A 105 10.28 -4.84 -5.08
CA LEU A 105 9.68 -5.87 -4.24
C LEU A 105 8.95 -5.28 -3.04
N ALA A 106 7.90 -5.97 -2.60
CA ALA A 106 7.20 -5.65 -1.37
C ALA A 106 7.19 -6.83 -0.42
N MET A 107 7.42 -6.53 0.86
CA MET A 107 7.47 -7.50 1.94
C MET A 107 6.54 -7.10 3.07
N ALA A 108 5.81 -8.08 3.57
CA ALA A 108 5.06 -7.99 4.81
C ALA A 108 5.82 -8.76 5.89
N SER A 109 5.98 -8.19 7.08
CA SER A 109 6.65 -8.85 8.20
C SER A 109 6.00 -8.54 9.54
N SER A 110 6.12 -9.47 10.49
CA SER A 110 5.80 -9.25 11.90
C SER A 110 7.03 -8.79 12.69
N ALA A 111 7.98 -8.11 12.04
CA ALA A 111 9.21 -7.65 12.67
C ALA A 111 8.88 -6.73 13.86
N THR A 112 9.55 -6.92 14.99
CA THR A 112 9.34 -6.09 16.19
C THR A 112 10.06 -4.74 16.12
N THR A 113 11.13 -4.66 15.32
CA THR A 113 11.87 -3.42 15.08
C THR A 113 11.23 -2.66 13.91
N GLN A 114 10.61 -1.53 14.22
CA GLN A 114 9.81 -0.70 13.30
C GLN A 114 10.33 0.74 13.24
N VAL A 115 11.64 0.94 13.42
CA VAL A 115 12.19 2.29 13.60
C VAL A 115 12.31 2.98 12.24
N LEU A 116 11.34 3.85 11.94
CA LEU A 116 11.38 4.76 10.81
C LEU A 116 12.36 5.91 11.10
N SER A 117 13.65 5.70 10.85
CA SER A 117 14.67 6.75 11.05
C SER A 117 15.55 6.94 9.83
N GLY A 118 16.03 8.17 9.65
CA GLY A 118 16.90 8.55 8.53
C GLY A 118 16.20 8.62 7.17
N GLY A 119 14.87 8.66 7.13
CA GLY A 119 14.07 8.89 5.93
C GLY A 119 13.05 10.01 6.15
N ASP A 120 12.32 10.37 5.10
CA ASP A 120 11.32 11.43 5.15
C ASP A 120 10.00 10.92 5.71
N SER A 121 9.46 11.61 6.72
CA SER A 121 8.14 11.27 7.27
C SER A 121 7.06 11.62 6.25
N LEU A 122 6.21 10.64 5.94
CA LEU A 122 5.15 10.80 4.95
C LEU A 122 3.81 11.11 5.60
N THR A 123 3.02 11.94 4.93
CA THR A 123 1.64 12.20 5.34
C THR A 123 0.72 11.13 4.79
N ILE A 124 0.01 10.44 5.70
CA ILE A 124 -1.00 9.44 5.33
C ILE A 124 -2.33 10.14 5.08
N HIS A 125 -2.95 9.85 3.94
CA HIS A 125 -4.22 10.43 3.52
C HIS A 125 -5.34 9.40 3.58
N ASN A 126 -6.50 9.80 4.10
CA ASN A 126 -7.71 9.02 3.94
C ASN A 126 -8.16 9.11 2.47
N MET A 127 -8.55 7.98 1.88
CA MET A 127 -9.08 7.95 0.51
C MET A 127 -10.47 8.60 0.40
N ARG A 128 -11.14 8.85 1.53
CA ARG A 128 -12.26 9.78 1.62
C ARG A 128 -11.77 11.19 1.92
N THR A 129 -12.18 12.14 1.07
CA THR A 129 -11.77 13.55 1.16
C THR A 129 -12.32 14.27 2.39
N ASP A 130 -13.42 13.78 2.98
CA ASP A 130 -13.96 14.28 4.25
C ASP A 130 -13.28 13.69 5.49
N LYS A 131 -12.36 12.74 5.31
CA LYS A 131 -11.43 12.20 6.32
C LYS A 131 -12.10 11.86 7.67
N PRO A 132 -13.13 11.01 7.68
CA PRO A 132 -13.85 10.67 8.92
C PRO A 132 -12.99 9.91 9.93
N ASN A 133 -11.90 9.27 9.49
CA ASN A 133 -10.92 8.60 10.33
C ASN A 133 -9.49 9.00 9.96
N SER A 134 -8.60 8.91 10.94
CA SER A 134 -7.15 8.99 10.76
C SER A 134 -6.54 7.58 10.80
N SER A 135 -5.44 7.37 10.09
CA SER A 135 -4.68 6.11 10.19
C SER A 135 -3.89 6.08 11.48
N ASN A 136 -3.79 4.92 12.12
CA ASN A 136 -2.87 4.69 13.25
C ASN A 136 -1.46 4.31 12.78
N CYS A 137 -1.29 4.00 11.51
CA CYS A 137 0.00 3.63 10.95
C CYS A 137 0.93 4.84 10.88
N SER A 138 2.23 4.58 10.75
CA SER A 138 3.23 5.60 10.40
C SER A 138 3.93 5.19 9.10
N ALA A 139 4.33 6.17 8.29
CA ALA A 139 4.97 5.92 7.01
C ALA A 139 6.21 6.82 6.83
N ALA A 140 7.24 6.28 6.19
CA ALA A 140 8.42 7.03 5.80
C ALA A 140 8.97 6.57 4.45
N ALA A 141 9.56 7.50 3.71
CA ALA A 141 10.23 7.26 2.43
C ALA A 141 11.76 7.24 2.59
N VAL A 142 12.43 6.52 1.68
CA VAL A 142 13.88 6.51 1.47
C VAL A 142 14.66 6.41 2.80
N LEU A 143 14.45 5.33 3.55
CA LEU A 143 15.09 5.19 4.86
C LEU A 143 16.60 4.98 4.69
N ALA A 144 17.41 5.86 5.31
CA ALA A 144 18.87 5.76 5.24
C ALA A 144 19.52 4.91 6.36
N SER A 145 18.76 4.48 7.37
CA SER A 145 19.27 3.81 8.59
C SER A 145 18.95 2.31 8.64
N SER A 146 19.38 1.61 9.69
CA SER A 146 19.13 0.18 9.89
C SER A 146 17.91 -0.15 10.75
N GLY A 147 16.95 0.77 10.88
CA GLY A 147 15.83 0.65 11.82
C GLY A 147 14.73 -0.35 11.42
N VAL A 148 14.84 -0.95 10.25
CA VAL A 148 13.85 -1.86 9.65
C VAL A 148 14.47 -3.22 9.41
N THR A 149 13.78 -4.30 9.78
CA THR A 149 14.28 -5.68 9.66
C THR A 149 13.21 -6.62 9.08
N PRO A 150 12.83 -6.47 7.79
CA PRO A 150 11.67 -7.17 7.21
C PRO A 150 11.83 -8.70 7.13
N TYR A 151 13.06 -9.24 7.14
CA TYR A 151 13.31 -10.69 7.13
C TYR A 151 13.38 -11.30 8.54
N THR A 152 12.69 -10.69 9.51
CA THR A 152 12.61 -11.20 10.88
C THR A 152 11.14 -11.42 11.28
N GLY A 153 10.91 -12.37 12.19
CA GLY A 153 9.56 -12.79 12.55
C GLY A 153 8.90 -13.62 11.44
N ASN A 154 7.57 -13.54 11.34
CA ASN A 154 6.81 -14.09 10.23
C ASN A 154 6.85 -13.09 9.08
N PHE A 155 7.46 -13.45 7.95
CA PHE A 155 7.59 -12.55 6.80
C PHE A 155 7.28 -13.26 5.49
N ILE A 156 6.86 -12.47 4.51
CA ILE A 156 6.64 -12.93 3.14
C ILE A 156 6.97 -11.80 2.15
N GLU A 157 7.75 -12.12 1.14
CA GLU A 157 7.83 -11.34 -0.09
C GLU A 157 6.65 -11.75 -0.97
N PHE A 158 5.63 -10.89 -1.04
CA PHE A 158 4.37 -11.19 -1.72
C PHE A 158 4.26 -10.52 -3.09
N PHE A 159 5.22 -9.68 -3.43
CA PHE A 159 5.32 -9.02 -4.71
C PHE A 159 6.78 -8.84 -5.10
N ARG A 160 7.10 -9.22 -6.34
CA ARG A 160 8.33 -8.84 -7.02
C ARG A 160 7.99 -8.43 -8.45
N GLY A 161 8.14 -7.14 -8.73
CA GLY A 161 8.25 -6.63 -10.10
C GLY A 161 9.67 -6.89 -10.59
N TYR A 162 9.79 -7.60 -11.70
CA TYR A 162 11.05 -7.78 -12.40
C TYR A 162 10.97 -7.06 -13.75
N ALA A 163 12.00 -6.30 -14.08
CA ALA A 163 12.29 -5.96 -15.47
C ALA A 163 13.61 -6.62 -15.85
N GLY A 164 13.55 -7.53 -16.82
CA GLY A 164 14.72 -7.77 -17.66
C GLY A 164 14.98 -6.49 -18.46
N ASP A 165 16.25 -6.13 -18.61
CA ASP A 165 16.76 -4.95 -19.32
C ASP A 165 15.85 -4.50 -20.48
N VAL A 166 15.14 -3.37 -20.30
CA VAL A 166 14.45 -2.68 -21.39
C VAL A 166 15.38 -1.55 -21.79
N THR A 167 16.32 -1.87 -22.68
CA THR A 167 17.32 -0.92 -23.16
C THR A 167 16.61 0.29 -23.78
N ASP A 168 16.64 1.45 -23.10
CA ASP A 168 16.33 2.72 -23.78
C ASP A 168 17.55 3.13 -24.60
N GLN A 169 17.52 2.71 -25.86
CA GLN A 169 18.57 2.94 -26.83
C GLN A 169 18.39 4.30 -27.54
N HIS A 170 18.15 5.42 -26.86
CA HIS A 170 18.35 6.75 -27.49
C HIS A 170 18.45 7.89 -26.46
N ASN A 171 19.63 8.45 -26.21
CA ASN A 171 20.22 9.47 -27.09
C ASN A 171 19.17 10.16 -27.99
N SER A 172 18.43 11.11 -27.41
CA SER A 172 17.56 12.06 -28.11
C SER A 172 16.29 11.51 -28.78
N SER A 173 15.68 10.41 -28.29
CA SER A 173 14.36 9.95 -28.76
C SER A 173 13.25 10.44 -27.82
N THR A 174 12.15 10.93 -28.40
CA THR A 174 10.92 11.35 -27.68
C THR A 174 9.85 10.26 -27.67
N ALA A 175 10.21 8.99 -27.88
CA ALA A 175 9.25 7.88 -27.96
C ALA A 175 9.00 7.28 -26.57
N GLN A 176 7.74 7.19 -26.16
CA GLN A 176 7.34 6.62 -24.88
C GLN A 176 7.76 5.15 -24.78
N THR A 177 8.60 4.85 -23.78
CA THR A 177 8.74 3.50 -23.23
C THR A 177 7.36 3.01 -22.79
N VAL A 178 6.98 1.83 -23.28
CA VAL A 178 5.68 1.20 -22.99
C VAL A 178 5.40 1.28 -21.49
N ALA A 179 4.18 1.65 -21.07
CA ALA A 179 3.80 1.81 -19.66
C ALA A 179 4.08 0.56 -18.78
N THR A 180 4.32 -0.60 -19.40
CA THR A 180 4.74 -1.85 -18.75
C THR A 180 6.21 -1.91 -18.36
N ALA A 181 7.06 -0.97 -18.82
CA ALA A 181 8.50 -0.93 -18.52
C ALA A 181 8.85 0.06 -17.39
N SER A 182 8.03 1.09 -17.16
CA SER A 182 8.28 2.15 -16.16
C SER A 182 7.30 2.13 -14.99
N ARG A 183 6.29 1.24 -15.00
CA ARG A 183 5.31 1.12 -13.91
C ARG A 183 5.13 -0.33 -13.49
N PHE A 184 5.25 -0.56 -12.19
CA PHE A 184 5.02 -1.85 -11.57
C PHE A 184 3.89 -1.70 -10.57
N SER A 185 2.86 -2.53 -10.67
CA SER A 185 1.71 -2.47 -9.76
C SER A 185 1.33 -3.84 -9.26
N TRP A 186 1.13 -3.94 -7.95
CA TRP A 186 0.48 -5.04 -7.28
C TRP A 186 -0.88 -4.58 -6.76
N THR A 187 -1.92 -5.39 -6.97
CA THR A 187 -3.26 -5.10 -6.45
C THR A 187 -3.84 -6.32 -5.76
N ALA A 188 -4.52 -6.09 -4.64
CA ALA A 188 -5.22 -7.15 -3.92
C ALA A 188 -6.30 -7.82 -4.80
N ALA A 189 -6.91 -7.07 -5.72
CA ALA A 189 -7.92 -7.61 -6.65
C ALA A 189 -7.34 -8.64 -7.63
N ASN A 190 -6.05 -8.52 -7.98
CA ASN A 190 -5.39 -9.46 -8.89
C ASN A 190 -4.70 -10.62 -8.14
N THR A 191 -4.62 -10.55 -6.81
CA THR A 191 -4.03 -11.61 -5.99
C THR A 191 -5.09 -12.38 -5.23
N MET A 192 -5.05 -13.71 -5.30
CA MET A 192 -6.04 -14.55 -4.60
C MET A 192 -6.02 -14.36 -3.07
N VAL A 193 -4.86 -14.03 -2.49
CA VAL A 193 -4.70 -13.88 -1.04
C VAL A 193 -3.74 -12.71 -0.76
N PRO A 194 -4.23 -11.51 -0.36
CA PRO A 194 -3.37 -10.45 0.10
C PRO A 194 -2.78 -10.79 1.48
N PRO A 195 -1.57 -10.31 1.81
CA PRO A 195 -1.04 -10.44 3.16
C PRO A 195 -1.89 -9.60 4.14
N ILE A 196 -2.07 -10.12 5.36
CA ILE A 196 -2.76 -9.42 6.45
C ILE A 196 -1.72 -9.11 7.53
N LEU A 197 -1.52 -7.83 7.81
CA LEU A 197 -0.53 -7.36 8.78
C LEU A 197 -1.26 -6.98 10.06
N THR A 198 -1.14 -7.81 11.10
CA THR A 198 -1.87 -7.66 12.37
C THR A 198 -0.94 -7.28 13.51
N GLY A 199 -1.31 -6.25 14.26
CA GLY A 199 -0.53 -5.74 15.38
C GLY A 199 0.80 -5.15 14.93
N VAL A 200 1.82 -5.24 15.79
CA VAL A 200 3.17 -4.74 15.50
C VAL A 200 3.74 -5.48 14.29
N SER A 201 3.71 -4.83 13.14
CA SER A 201 4.06 -5.41 11.84
C SER A 201 4.44 -4.32 10.84
N GLN A 202 5.13 -4.70 9.76
CA GLN A 202 5.67 -3.78 8.77
C GLN A 202 5.34 -4.18 7.35
N LEU A 203 4.96 -3.20 6.53
CA LEU A 203 4.99 -3.30 5.08
C LEU A 203 6.19 -2.49 4.58
N CYS A 204 7.08 -3.14 3.84
CA CYS A 204 8.24 -2.50 3.22
C CYS A 204 8.19 -2.66 1.70
N VAL A 205 8.48 -1.60 0.98
CA VAL A 205 8.66 -1.62 -0.47
C VAL A 205 10.09 -1.16 -0.77
N TYR A 206 10.75 -1.92 -1.64
CA TYR A 206 12.10 -1.65 -2.10
C TYR A 206 12.08 -1.49 -3.61
N CYS A 207 12.87 -0.55 -4.07
CA CYS A 207 13.19 -0.40 -5.46
C CYS A 207 14.69 -0.14 -5.62
N THR A 208 15.35 -1.05 -6.35
CA THR A 208 16.78 -0.98 -6.58
C THR A 208 17.05 -1.12 -8.06
N GLY A 209 17.97 -0.30 -8.58
CA GLY A 209 18.36 -0.31 -9.98
C GLY A 209 19.84 0.03 -10.20
N PRO A 210 20.31 -0.03 -11.45
CA PRO A 210 21.61 0.49 -11.83
C PRO A 210 21.67 2.00 -11.60
N GLY A 211 22.70 2.45 -10.90
CA GLY A 211 22.94 3.88 -10.63
C GLY A 211 21.82 4.58 -9.86
N ALA A 212 21.63 5.87 -10.15
CA ALA A 212 20.61 6.69 -9.53
C ALA A 212 19.24 6.37 -10.15
N LEU A 213 18.31 5.93 -9.32
CA LEU A 213 16.95 5.60 -9.71
C LEU A 213 16.00 6.62 -9.08
N THR A 214 15.17 7.25 -9.88
CA THR A 214 14.18 8.21 -9.38
C THR A 214 12.76 7.80 -9.73
N GLY A 215 11.82 8.07 -8.83
CA GLY A 215 10.41 7.80 -9.09
C GLY A 215 9.49 8.04 -7.91
N TRP A 216 8.32 7.42 -7.97
CA TRP A 216 7.28 7.51 -6.96
C TRP A 216 6.78 6.12 -6.57
N ILE A 217 6.56 5.91 -5.28
CA ILE A 217 5.87 4.74 -4.75
C ILE A 217 4.53 5.21 -4.18
N THR A 218 3.45 4.60 -4.62
CA THR A 218 2.11 4.76 -4.05
C THR A 218 1.71 3.47 -3.34
N ALA A 219 1.32 3.56 -2.07
CA ALA A 219 0.73 2.44 -1.35
C ALA A 219 -0.64 2.82 -0.82
N ILE A 220 -1.62 1.95 -1.03
CA ILE A 220 -2.97 2.06 -0.47
C ILE A 220 -3.25 0.79 0.34
N TRP A 221 -3.80 0.96 1.53
CA TRP A 221 -4.24 -0.12 2.39
C TRP A 221 -5.59 0.20 3.01
N VAL A 222 -6.25 -0.82 3.53
CA VAL A 222 -7.37 -0.63 4.46
C VAL A 222 -6.93 -0.96 5.87
N GLU A 223 -7.51 -0.28 6.84
CA GLU A 223 -7.14 -0.37 8.25
C GLU A 223 -8.35 -0.67 9.14
N PHE A 224 -8.19 -1.67 10.00
CA PHE A 224 -9.20 -2.11 10.95
C PHE A 224 -8.60 -2.22 12.35
N PRO A 225 -9.40 -2.06 13.42
CA PRO A 225 -9.01 -2.54 14.73
C PRO A 225 -8.75 -4.06 14.65
N SER A 226 -7.66 -4.54 15.26
CA SER A 226 -7.35 -5.99 15.24
C SER A 226 -8.45 -6.83 15.89
N SER A 227 -9.25 -6.25 16.80
CA SER A 227 -10.42 -6.92 17.39
C SER A 227 -11.57 -7.19 16.40
N SER A 228 -11.54 -6.60 15.20
CA SER A 228 -12.55 -6.80 14.16
C SER A 228 -12.23 -7.97 13.21
N ILE A 229 -11.07 -8.61 13.38
CA ILE A 229 -10.58 -9.71 12.54
C ILE A 229 -10.18 -10.84 13.50
N VAL A 230 -11.17 -11.63 13.94
CA VAL A 230 -10.97 -12.81 14.80
C VAL A 230 -11.76 -13.99 14.22
#